data_AF-A0A5B0VN82-F1
#
_entry.id   AF-A0A5B0VN82-F1
#
_cell.length_a   1.000
_cell.length_b   1.000
_cell.length_c   1.000
_cell.angle_alpha   90.00
_cell.angle_beta   90.00
_cell.angle_gamma   90.00
#
_symmetry.space_group_name_H-M   'P 1'
#
loop_
_entity.id
_entity.type
_entity.pdbx_description
1 polymer ?
#
loop_
_entity_poly.entity_id
_entity_poly.type
_entity_poly.pdbx_seq_one_letter_code
_entity_poly.pdbx_strand_id
1 'polypeptide(L)'
;MKARAVKLAGAVLSLALLAGCSDSPSNSDIESALNAMNSESFTEVSDFEKVNGYAEGENRYVVDVNYELTFTKGLDELMAESSGLEKMALGMLKMTMGDFEEGDTMEDSTSITFVDSENGWRPL
;
A
#
# COMPACT_ATOMS: atom_id res chain seq x y z
N MET A 1 -60.41 -23.39 -26.83
CA MET A 1 -60.13 -21.93 -26.74
C MET A 1 -60.52 -21.42 -25.35
N LYS A 2 -59.54 -21.15 -24.47
CA LYS A 2 -59.50 -20.01 -23.53
C LYS A 2 -58.05 -19.87 -23.06
N ALA A 3 -57.30 -19.01 -23.73
CA ALA A 3 -56.00 -18.55 -23.28
C ALA A 3 -56.20 -17.63 -22.07
N ARG A 4 -55.38 -17.77 -21.04
CA ARG A 4 -55.14 -16.71 -20.05
C ARG A 4 -53.65 -16.57 -19.82
N ALA A 5 -53.16 -15.42 -20.27
CA ALA A 5 -51.79 -14.97 -20.21
C ALA A 5 -51.27 -14.98 -18.77
N VAL A 6 -50.14 -15.67 -18.56
CA VAL A 6 -49.34 -15.53 -17.35
C VAL A 6 -48.57 -14.22 -17.48
N LYS A 7 -48.78 -13.34 -16.52
CA LYS A 7 -48.27 -11.96 -16.49
C LYS A 7 -46.75 -11.97 -16.32
N LEU A 8 -46.08 -11.15 -17.13
CA LEU A 8 -44.70 -10.70 -16.94
C LEU A 8 -44.52 -10.21 -15.50
N ALA A 9 -43.62 -10.85 -14.76
CA ALA A 9 -43.02 -10.28 -13.56
C ALA A 9 -41.53 -10.12 -13.86
N GLY A 10 -41.17 -8.92 -14.34
CA GLY A 10 -39.79 -8.51 -14.52
C GLY A 10 -39.10 -8.44 -13.16
N ALA A 11 -38.07 -9.25 -12.97
CA ALA A 11 -37.17 -9.13 -11.83
C ALA A 11 -36.29 -7.88 -12.04
N VAL A 12 -36.60 -6.82 -11.31
CA VAL A 12 -35.74 -5.63 -11.21
C VAL A 12 -34.52 -6.04 -10.39
N LEU A 13 -33.39 -6.32 -11.07
CA LEU A 13 -32.08 -6.38 -10.43
C LEU A 13 -31.66 -4.95 -10.08
N SER A 14 -32.02 -4.50 -8.89
CA SER A 14 -31.39 -3.34 -8.27
C SER A 14 -29.97 -3.74 -7.87
N LEU A 15 -28.99 -3.53 -8.75
CA LEU A 15 -27.59 -3.42 -8.33
C LEU A 15 -27.47 -2.14 -7.51
N ALA A 16 -27.65 -2.27 -6.19
CA ALA A 16 -27.20 -1.27 -5.24
C ALA A 16 -25.67 -1.20 -5.38
N LEU A 17 -25.20 -0.18 -6.11
CA LEU A 17 -23.82 0.25 -6.04
C LEU A 17 -23.61 0.70 -4.58
N LEU A 18 -23.00 -0.17 -3.77
CA LEU A 18 -22.35 0.25 -2.53
C LEU A 18 -21.20 1.16 -2.94
N ALA A 19 -21.49 2.43 -3.21
CA ALA A 19 -20.51 3.47 -3.03
C ALA A 19 -20.19 3.47 -1.53
N GLY A 20 -19.23 2.63 -1.14
CA GLY A 20 -18.73 2.60 0.21
C GLY A 20 -18.01 3.92 0.44
N CYS A 21 -18.70 4.87 1.08
CA CYS A 21 -17.99 5.80 1.94
C CYS A 21 -17.31 4.92 2.99
N SER A 22 -16.05 4.58 2.75
CA SER A 22 -15.28 3.78 3.68
C SER A 22 -14.83 4.71 4.79
N ASP A 23 -15.24 4.45 6.03
CA ASP A 23 -14.87 5.25 7.21
C ASP A 23 -13.36 5.23 7.50
N SER A 24 -12.59 4.41 6.78
CA SER A 24 -11.14 4.32 6.86
C SER A 24 -10.50 3.95 5.50
N PRO A 25 -9.19 4.19 5.32
CA PRO A 25 -8.42 3.68 4.18
C PRO A 25 -8.56 2.17 4.03
N SER A 26 -8.62 1.69 2.80
CA SER A 26 -8.59 0.26 2.48
C SER A 26 -7.17 -0.29 2.56
N ASN A 27 -7.02 -1.62 2.65
CA ASN A 27 -5.69 -2.24 2.59
C ASN A 27 -4.95 -1.88 1.29
N SER A 28 -5.65 -1.77 0.16
CA SER A 28 -5.04 -1.33 -1.10
C SER A 28 -4.55 0.12 -1.07
N ASP A 29 -5.23 1.02 -0.33
CA ASP A 29 -4.75 2.40 -0.14
C ASP A 29 -3.46 2.41 0.69
N ILE A 30 -3.41 1.56 1.72
CA ILE A 30 -2.25 1.42 2.62
C ILE A 30 -1.06 0.81 1.89
N GLU A 31 -1.27 -0.29 1.17
CA GLU A 31 -0.24 -0.96 0.36
C GLU A 31 0.29 -0.01 -0.73
N SER A 32 -0.59 0.76 -1.38
CA SER A 32 -0.17 1.76 -2.37
C SER A 32 0.69 2.87 -1.74
N ALA A 33 0.34 3.31 -0.53
CA ALA A 33 1.13 4.29 0.21
C ALA A 33 2.50 3.72 0.61
N LEU A 34 2.56 2.49 1.11
CA LEU A 34 3.81 1.82 1.48
C LEU A 34 4.75 1.65 0.29
N ASN A 35 4.23 1.22 -0.86
CA ASN A 35 5.02 1.11 -2.09
C ASN A 35 5.51 2.48 -2.59
N ALA A 36 4.71 3.53 -2.45
CA ALA A 36 5.12 4.88 -2.82
C ALA A 36 6.21 5.45 -1.89
N MET A 37 6.19 5.09 -0.60
CA MET A 37 7.23 5.45 0.37
C MET A 37 8.54 4.68 0.15
N ASN A 38 8.43 3.44 -0.33
CA ASN A 38 9.56 2.54 -0.59
C ASN A 38 9.79 2.39 -2.11
N SER A 39 9.88 3.51 -2.82
CA SER A 39 9.98 3.54 -4.29
C SER A 39 11.36 3.18 -4.85
N GLU A 40 12.29 2.76 -4.01
CA GLU A 40 13.62 2.34 -4.45
C GLU A 40 13.49 1.10 -5.33
N SER A 41 14.17 1.08 -6.48
CA SER A 41 14.03 0.00 -7.47
C SER A 41 14.56 -1.36 -6.99
N PHE A 42 15.27 -1.38 -5.87
CA PHE A 42 15.91 -2.55 -5.30
C PHE A 42 15.23 -3.06 -4.02
N THR A 43 14.03 -2.54 -3.70
CA THR A 43 13.24 -2.98 -2.54
C THR A 43 11.81 -3.26 -2.94
N GLU A 44 11.23 -4.29 -2.33
CA GLU A 44 9.80 -4.61 -2.45
C GLU A 44 9.18 -4.69 -1.06
N VAL A 45 7.98 -4.14 -0.91
CA VAL A 45 7.18 -4.26 0.31
C VAL A 45 6.44 -5.60 0.28
N SER A 46 6.59 -6.41 1.32
CA SER A 46 5.88 -7.68 1.52
C SER A 46 5.31 -7.76 2.94
N ASP A 47 4.48 -8.80 3.17
CA ASP A 47 3.98 -9.20 4.50
C ASP A 47 3.42 -8.07 5.36
N PHE A 48 2.70 -7.16 4.72
CA PHE A 48 2.06 -6.02 5.37
C PHE A 48 0.94 -6.44 6.34
N GLU A 49 0.96 -5.88 7.55
CA GLU A 49 -0.07 -6.02 8.57
C GLU A 49 -0.45 -4.66 9.17
N LYS A 50 -1.75 -4.33 9.15
CA LYS A 50 -2.30 -3.21 9.93
C LYS A 50 -2.36 -3.60 11.40
N VAL A 51 -1.56 -2.94 12.22
CA VAL A 51 -1.49 -3.17 13.68
C VAL A 51 -2.54 -2.35 14.42
N ASN A 52 -2.78 -1.13 13.98
CA ASN A 52 -3.74 -0.22 14.61
C ASN A 52 -4.30 0.79 13.59
N GLY A 53 -5.40 1.45 13.95
CA GLY A 53 -5.87 2.60 13.21
C GLY A 53 -6.98 3.38 13.91
N TYR A 54 -6.94 4.69 13.78
CA TYR A 54 -7.86 5.59 14.45
C TYR A 54 -8.14 6.85 13.63
N ALA A 55 -9.34 7.39 13.78
CA ALA A 55 -9.69 8.68 13.20
C ALA A 55 -8.97 9.80 13.95
N GLU A 56 -8.42 10.76 13.20
CA GLU A 56 -7.75 11.95 13.73
C GLU A 56 -8.48 13.21 13.24
N GLY A 57 -9.47 13.66 14.01
CA GLY A 57 -10.36 14.75 13.58
C GLY A 57 -11.41 14.27 12.59
N GLU A 58 -11.92 15.19 11.76
CA GLU A 58 -13.12 14.94 10.93
C GLU A 58 -12.83 14.19 9.63
N ASN A 59 -11.63 14.35 9.05
CA ASN A 59 -11.32 13.85 7.71
C ASN A 59 -9.95 13.18 7.60
N ARG A 60 -9.36 12.76 8.73
CA ARG A 60 -8.08 12.04 8.72
C ARG A 60 -8.18 10.73 9.46
N TYR A 61 -7.34 9.80 9.04
CA TYR A 61 -7.24 8.48 9.63
C TYR A 61 -5.78 8.08 9.70
N VAL A 62 -5.30 7.72 10.88
CA VAL A 62 -3.94 7.24 11.09
C VAL A 62 -3.98 5.71 11.09
N VAL A 63 -3.05 5.09 10.38
CA VAL A 63 -2.85 3.64 10.34
C VAL A 63 -1.44 3.33 10.79
N ASP A 64 -1.30 2.48 11.81
CA ASP A 64 0.00 1.93 12.21
C ASP A 64 0.16 0.55 11.58
N VAL A 65 1.31 0.33 10.96
CA VAL A 65 1.53 -0.81 10.07
C VAL A 65 2.90 -1.43 10.30
N ASN A 66 2.94 -2.76 10.27
CA ASN A 66 4.17 -3.53 10.15
C ASN A 66 4.27 -4.04 8.71
N TYR A 67 5.48 -4.14 8.20
CA TYR A 67 5.74 -4.69 6.87
C TYR A 67 7.18 -5.22 6.80
N GLU A 68 7.44 -6.04 5.79
CA GLU A 68 8.79 -6.46 5.44
C GLU A 68 9.25 -5.71 4.19
N LEU A 69 10.52 -5.33 4.17
CA LEU A 69 11.23 -4.90 2.97
C LEU A 69 12.13 -6.03 2.52
N THR A 70 11.88 -6.52 1.31
CA THR A 70 12.74 -7.51 0.64
C THR A 70 13.68 -6.79 -0.31
N PHE A 71 14.98 -7.02 -0.19
CA PHE A 71 15.96 -6.48 -1.13
C PHE A 71 15.97 -7.32 -2.41
N THR A 72 15.73 -6.71 -3.57
CA THR A 72 15.73 -7.40 -4.88
C THR A 72 17.10 -7.38 -5.55
N LYS A 73 18.08 -6.70 -4.96
CA LYS A 73 19.48 -6.68 -5.37
C LYS A 73 20.39 -6.60 -4.16
N GLY A 74 21.57 -7.20 -4.25
CA GLY A 74 22.62 -7.07 -3.23
C GLY A 74 23.33 -5.71 -3.29
N LEU A 75 23.82 -5.25 -2.14
CA LEU A 75 24.47 -3.94 -2.02
C LEU A 75 25.73 -3.81 -2.88
N ASP A 76 26.54 -4.88 -2.99
CA ASP A 76 27.74 -4.87 -3.81
C ASP A 76 27.42 -4.75 -5.32
N GLU A 77 26.32 -5.38 -5.77
CA GLU A 77 25.81 -5.22 -7.13
C GLU A 77 25.38 -3.78 -7.39
N LEU A 78 24.55 -3.22 -6.49
CA LEU A 78 24.10 -1.83 -6.57
C LEU A 78 25.29 -0.87 -6.61
N MET A 79 26.27 -1.03 -5.72
CA MET A 79 27.48 -0.20 -5.71
C MET A 79 28.32 -0.33 -6.99
N ALA A 80 28.31 -1.47 -7.67
CA ALA A 80 28.99 -1.67 -8.94
C ALA A 80 28.28 -1.00 -10.12
N GLU A 81 26.95 -0.97 -10.10
CA GLU A 81 26.10 -0.36 -11.12
C GLU A 81 25.94 1.16 -10.96
N SER A 82 26.00 1.67 -9.73
CA SER A 82 25.81 3.09 -9.42
C SER A 82 27.10 3.93 -9.55
N SER A 83 26.92 5.24 -9.70
CA SER A 83 28.05 6.19 -9.76
C SER A 83 27.71 7.53 -9.08
N GLY A 84 28.74 8.36 -8.83
CA GLY A 84 28.56 9.69 -8.29
C GLY A 84 27.84 9.72 -6.94
N LEU A 85 26.77 10.51 -6.84
CA LEU A 85 26.00 10.71 -5.61
C LEU A 85 25.28 9.45 -5.15
N GLU A 86 24.77 8.65 -6.07
CA GLU A 86 24.06 7.40 -5.76
C GLU A 86 24.98 6.38 -5.09
N LYS A 87 26.19 6.19 -5.64
CA LYS A 87 27.21 5.34 -5.02
C LYS A 87 27.63 5.84 -3.64
N MET A 88 27.63 7.16 -3.42
CA MET A 88 27.87 7.74 -2.10
C MET A 88 26.71 7.46 -1.13
N ALA A 89 25.46 7.56 -1.60
CA ALA A 89 24.28 7.24 -0.81
C ALA A 89 24.27 5.76 -0.39
N LEU A 90 24.53 4.84 -1.32
CA LEU A 90 24.68 3.40 -1.03
C LEU A 90 25.85 3.14 -0.07
N GLY A 91 26.95 3.88 -0.20
CA GLY A 91 28.06 3.81 0.75
C GLY A 91 27.69 4.24 2.18
N MET A 92 26.84 5.27 2.32
CA MET A 92 26.29 5.66 3.63
C MET A 92 25.32 4.61 4.16
N LEU A 93 24.48 4.05 3.29
CA LEU A 93 23.56 2.97 3.63
C LEU A 93 24.32 1.75 4.18
N LYS A 94 25.43 1.38 3.54
CA LYS A 94 26.35 0.33 4.02
C LYS A 94 26.85 0.59 5.43
N MET A 95 27.18 1.84 5.74
CA MET A 95 27.68 2.21 7.09
C MET A 95 26.58 2.13 8.15
N THR A 96 25.33 2.37 7.79
CA THR A 96 24.20 2.36 8.73
C THR A 96 23.58 0.98 8.90
N MET A 97 23.44 0.21 7.82
CA MET A 97 22.70 -1.06 7.82
C MET A 97 23.61 -2.29 7.67
N GLY A 98 24.87 -2.10 7.29
CA GLY A 98 25.76 -3.20 6.93
C GLY A 98 25.58 -3.63 5.47
N ASP A 99 26.07 -4.83 5.17
CA ASP A 99 25.87 -5.47 3.87
C ASP A 99 24.54 -6.23 3.84
N PHE A 100 23.89 -6.21 2.69
CA PHE A 100 22.68 -7.00 2.39
C PHE A 100 22.80 -7.66 1.01
N GLU A 101 22.20 -8.83 0.91
CA GLU A 101 22.13 -9.65 -0.30
C GLU A 101 20.72 -9.62 -0.92
N GLU A 102 20.60 -10.10 -2.16
CA GLU A 102 19.28 -10.31 -2.78
C GLU A 102 18.48 -11.34 -1.97
N GLY A 103 17.23 -11.02 -1.68
CA GLY A 103 16.31 -11.84 -0.89
C GLY A 103 16.41 -11.64 0.61
N ASP A 104 17.36 -10.83 1.10
CA ASP A 104 17.37 -10.43 2.50
C ASP A 104 16.10 -9.62 2.82
N THR A 105 15.57 -9.83 4.02
CA THR A 105 14.38 -9.12 4.52
C THR A 105 14.69 -8.29 5.75
N MET A 106 13.99 -7.17 5.86
CA MET A 106 14.02 -6.29 7.04
C MET A 106 12.60 -5.98 7.48
N GLU A 107 12.29 -6.26 8.75
CA GLU A 107 11.04 -5.83 9.36
C GLU A 107 11.09 -4.33 9.65
N ASP A 108 10.03 -3.62 9.29
CA ASP A 108 9.88 -2.19 9.56
C ASP A 108 8.44 -1.87 10.01
N SER A 109 8.27 -0.72 10.64
CA SER A 109 6.98 -0.27 11.15
C SER A 109 6.83 1.23 10.94
N THR A 110 5.67 1.65 10.44
CA THR A 110 5.41 3.06 10.18
C THR A 110 3.96 3.45 10.51
N SER A 111 3.74 4.75 10.68
CA SER A 111 2.41 5.33 10.86
C SER A 111 2.09 6.21 9.66
N ILE A 112 1.03 5.88 8.94
CA ILE A 112 0.60 6.61 7.75
C ILE A 112 -0.68 7.37 8.09
N THR A 113 -0.66 8.68 7.90
CA THR A 113 -1.87 9.50 8.03
C THR A 113 -2.50 9.67 6.66
N PHE A 114 -3.77 9.29 6.55
CA PHE A 114 -4.58 9.49 5.36
C PHE A 114 -5.54 10.66 5.56
N VAL A 115 -5.87 11.33 4.47
CA VAL A 115 -6.95 12.31 4.39
C VAL A 115 -8.05 11.79 3.48
N ASP A 116 -9.30 11.92 3.92
CA ASP A 116 -10.46 11.65 3.10
C ASP A 116 -10.64 12.76 2.06
N SER A 117 -10.74 12.39 0.80
CA SER A 117 -10.84 13.29 -0.33
C SER A 117 -11.93 12.83 -1.31
N GLU A 118 -12.33 13.72 -2.22
CA GLU A 118 -13.31 13.37 -3.27
C GLU A 118 -12.87 12.18 -4.15
N ASN A 119 -11.56 11.87 -4.18
CA ASN A 119 -10.98 10.75 -4.92
C ASN A 119 -10.60 9.56 -4.02
N GLY A 120 -11.22 9.44 -2.84
CA GLY A 120 -10.92 8.43 -1.82
C GLY A 120 -9.81 8.85 -0.86
N TRP A 121 -9.39 7.92 -0.01
CA TRP A 121 -8.32 8.12 0.96
C TRP A 121 -6.98 8.34 0.27
N ARG A 122 -6.21 9.34 0.74
CA ARG A 122 -4.87 9.64 0.22
C ARG A 122 -3.88 9.79 1.37
N PRO A 123 -2.66 9.22 1.27
CA PRO A 123 -1.63 9.51 2.26
C PRO A 123 -1.28 11.00 2.20
N LEU A 124 -1.02 11.58 3.37
CA LEU A 124 -0.59 12.98 3.53
C LEU A 124 0.88 13.18 3.19
#